data_AF-A0A9P9GC79-F1
#
_entry.id   AF-A0A9P9GC79-F1
#
_cell.length_a   1.000
_cell.length_b   1.000
_cell.length_c   1.000
_cell.angle_alpha   90.00
_cell.angle_beta   90.00
_cell.angle_gamma   90.00
#
_symmetry.space_group_name_H-M   'P 1'
#
loop_
_entity.id
_entity.type
_entity.pdbx_description
1 polymer ?
#
loop_
_entity_poly.entity_id
_entity_poly.type
_entity_poly.pdbx_seq_one_letter_code
_entity_poly.pdbx_strand_id
1 'polypeptide(L)'
;MASPPPPFTVRVLQKDFLSDGLESKDEFNSLLPASNRFNDDIVVPTSDPNFLERELSVSRLNDVQEWLWACGRPMPPRPLHHQRLISREIVISELSELHMIWWRNRIFLKPIPAYLLDPDFWVSNISDTAHLEVTEGNIDASARGFLFSYAALIAYKSDFRIAKEHGLLPEEVTWEGWKALTAQVLESHRYDRVNPRYWYGELRLSRLNKVYALRKGYLLRGYSRVASHTVYGDLIRDNFSVLAAVLGYVVIALTAMQVGLGVDRLVENQAFQDVSYGLTVFTLIVPLIGALFIFLFVFVMIVSNWRVTKAFESRRLKKMKVKLLRKK
;
A
#
# COMPACT_ATOMS: atom_id res chain seq x y z
N MET A 1 -20.30 23.61 15.71
CA MET A 1 -18.91 23.60 16.25
C MET A 1 -18.04 24.31 15.22
N ALA A 2 -17.14 25.20 15.61
CA ALA A 2 -16.29 25.91 14.65
C ALA A 2 -15.42 24.91 13.86
N SER A 3 -15.35 25.06 12.54
CA SER A 3 -14.48 24.26 11.67
C SER A 3 -13.03 24.39 12.15
N PRO A 4 -12.26 23.30 12.22
CA PRO A 4 -10.88 23.36 12.69
C PRO A 4 -10.03 24.22 11.74
N PRO A 5 -9.04 24.95 12.25
CA PRO A 5 -8.19 25.79 11.42
C PRO A 5 -7.39 24.94 10.41
N PRO A 6 -6.94 25.55 9.30
CA PRO A 6 -6.07 24.88 8.34
C PRO A 6 -4.77 24.39 9.02
N PRO A 7 -4.12 23.34 8.50
CA PRO A 7 -2.91 22.76 9.11
C PRO A 7 -1.68 23.68 9.04
N PHE A 8 -1.72 24.73 8.21
CA PHE A 8 -0.67 25.71 8.04
C PHE A 8 -1.27 27.04 7.56
N THR A 9 -0.50 28.12 7.67
CA THR A 9 -0.79 29.47 7.17
C THR A 9 0.27 29.99 6.21
N VAL A 10 1.40 29.29 6.06
CA VAL A 10 2.47 29.67 5.12
C VAL A 10 1.98 29.53 3.68
N ARG A 11 2.15 30.60 2.90
CA ARG A 11 1.89 30.59 1.45
C ARG A 11 3.16 30.21 0.69
N VAL A 12 3.24 28.95 0.25
CA VAL A 12 4.44 28.41 -0.44
C VAL A 12 4.37 28.51 -1.97
N LEU A 13 3.22 28.92 -2.50
CA LEU A 13 2.98 29.05 -3.95
C LEU A 13 3.16 30.49 -4.46
N GLN A 14 3.09 31.50 -3.59
CA GLN A 14 3.23 32.90 -3.97
C GLN A 14 4.72 33.25 -4.17
N LYS A 15 5.05 33.81 -5.34
CA LYS A 15 6.40 34.32 -5.64
C LYS A 15 6.64 35.73 -5.06
N ASP A 16 5.57 36.49 -4.79
CA ASP A 16 5.63 37.89 -4.36
C ASP A 16 4.89 38.14 -3.04
N PHE A 17 5.59 38.67 -2.05
CA PHE A 17 5.12 38.91 -0.67
C PHE A 17 4.19 40.14 -0.51
N LEU A 18 3.59 40.66 -1.60
CA LEU A 18 2.95 41.98 -1.59
C LEU A 18 1.51 42.06 -2.11
N SER A 19 0.83 40.96 -2.45
CA SER A 19 -0.61 41.03 -2.75
C SER A 19 -1.46 40.68 -1.52
N ASP A 20 -1.81 41.72 -0.76
CA ASP A 20 -2.97 41.69 0.12
C ASP A 20 -4.23 41.74 -0.77
N GLY A 21 -5.03 40.67 -0.78
CA GLY A 21 -6.28 40.65 -1.52
C GLY A 21 -7.02 39.34 -1.36
N LEU A 22 -8.31 39.41 -1.00
CA LEU A 22 -9.25 38.29 -0.99
C LEU A 22 -9.21 37.56 -2.35
N GLU A 23 -8.66 36.34 -2.37
CA GLU A 23 -8.69 35.49 -3.56
C GLU A 23 -10.13 35.01 -3.83
N SER A 24 -10.58 35.16 -5.07
CA SER A 24 -11.94 34.80 -5.49
C SER A 24 -12.03 33.32 -5.88
N LYS A 25 -13.24 32.73 -5.86
CA LYS A 25 -13.44 31.33 -6.30
C LYS A 25 -12.93 31.05 -7.73
N ASP A 26 -12.84 32.07 -8.58
CA ASP A 26 -12.31 31.95 -9.94
C ASP A 26 -10.79 31.72 -9.96
N GLU A 27 -10.06 32.13 -8.91
CA GLU A 27 -8.62 31.97 -8.77
C GLU A 27 -8.24 30.53 -8.39
N PHE A 28 -9.06 29.86 -7.57
CA PHE A 28 -8.85 28.45 -7.22
C PHE A 28 -8.93 27.52 -8.43
N ASN A 29 -9.68 27.88 -9.48
CA ASN A 29 -9.75 27.07 -10.71
C ASN A 29 -8.38 26.93 -11.39
N SER A 30 -7.47 27.91 -11.20
CA SER A 30 -6.09 27.83 -11.71
C SER A 30 -5.25 26.76 -11.00
N LEU A 31 -5.62 26.39 -9.76
CA LEU A 31 -4.95 25.36 -8.96
C LEU A 31 -5.47 23.95 -9.24
N LEU A 32 -6.60 23.84 -9.94
CA LEU A 32 -7.23 22.57 -10.29
C LEU A 32 -6.59 21.98 -11.56
N PRO A 33 -6.65 20.65 -11.76
CA PRO A 33 -6.14 20.02 -12.98
C PRO A 33 -6.94 20.48 -14.22
N ALA A 34 -6.37 20.30 -15.41
CA ALA A 34 -7.03 20.73 -16.65
C ALA A 34 -8.33 19.97 -16.96
N SER A 35 -8.46 18.72 -16.51
CA SER A 35 -9.67 17.91 -16.71
C SER A 35 -9.78 16.82 -15.64
N ASN A 36 -11.00 16.33 -15.39
CA ASN A 36 -11.27 15.16 -14.57
C ASN A 36 -12.16 14.17 -15.34
N ARG A 37 -12.04 12.87 -15.06
CA ARG A 37 -12.94 11.83 -15.57
C ARG A 37 -14.04 11.54 -14.56
N PHE A 38 -15.29 11.66 -14.99
CA PHE A 38 -16.46 11.36 -14.16
C PHE A 38 -17.49 10.58 -14.98
N ASN A 39 -17.90 9.40 -14.49
CA ASN A 39 -18.86 8.52 -15.17
C ASN A 39 -18.55 8.28 -16.66
N ASP A 40 -17.29 7.93 -16.96
CA ASP A 40 -16.75 7.72 -18.31
C ASP A 40 -16.65 8.99 -19.20
N ASP A 41 -17.18 10.13 -18.74
CA ASP A 41 -17.06 11.43 -19.39
C ASP A 41 -15.82 12.22 -18.91
N ILE A 42 -15.40 13.20 -19.72
CA ILE A 42 -14.34 14.17 -19.37
C ILE A 42 -15.01 15.50 -19.04
N VAL A 43 -14.76 16.00 -17.83
CA VAL A 43 -15.37 17.23 -17.30
C VAL A 43 -14.30 18.23 -16.86
N VAL A 44 -14.64 19.52 -16.90
CA VAL A 44 -13.83 20.57 -16.29
C VAL A 44 -14.02 20.49 -14.77
N PRO A 45 -12.95 20.35 -13.98
CA PRO A 45 -13.06 20.27 -12.55
C PRO A 45 -13.45 21.63 -11.96
N THR A 46 -14.31 21.60 -10.96
CA THR A 46 -14.62 22.74 -10.10
C THR A 46 -14.19 22.39 -8.68
N SER A 47 -14.06 23.38 -7.80
CA SER A 47 -13.68 23.14 -6.39
C SER A 47 -14.81 22.51 -5.56
N ASP A 48 -15.71 21.76 -6.21
CA ASP A 48 -16.88 21.19 -5.58
C ASP A 48 -16.50 20.02 -4.65
N PRO A 49 -17.29 19.78 -3.58
CA PRO A 49 -17.03 18.68 -2.66
C PRO A 49 -16.95 17.31 -3.34
N ASN A 50 -17.70 17.07 -4.43
CA ASN A 50 -17.65 15.78 -5.11
C ASN A 50 -16.33 15.60 -5.87
N PHE A 51 -15.77 16.65 -6.47
CA PHE A 51 -14.42 16.60 -7.05
C PHE A 51 -13.39 16.26 -5.99
N LEU A 52 -13.41 16.98 -4.86
CA LEU A 52 -12.45 16.75 -3.77
C LEU A 52 -12.58 15.36 -3.14
N GLU A 53 -13.81 14.86 -3.00
CA GLU A 53 -14.04 13.51 -2.54
C GLU A 53 -13.42 12.50 -3.52
N ARG A 54 -13.64 12.64 -4.83
CA ARG A 54 -13.03 11.72 -5.81
C ARG A 54 -11.51 11.79 -5.82
N GLU A 55 -10.94 12.99 -5.69
CA GLU A 55 -9.50 13.20 -5.74
C GLU A 55 -8.78 12.71 -4.48
N LEU A 56 -9.36 12.91 -3.29
CA LEU A 56 -8.68 12.69 -2.00
C LEU A 56 -9.21 11.47 -1.23
N SER A 57 -10.33 10.88 -1.65
CA SER A 57 -10.90 9.71 -0.98
C SER A 57 -10.00 8.49 -1.09
N VAL A 58 -9.89 7.78 0.03
CA VAL A 58 -9.23 6.49 0.17
C VAL A 58 -10.20 5.45 0.71
N SER A 59 -11.48 5.58 0.36
CA SER A 59 -12.60 4.77 0.85
C SER A 59 -12.35 3.26 0.74
N ARG A 60 -11.75 2.81 -0.36
CA ARG A 60 -11.40 1.40 -0.56
C ARG A 60 -10.45 0.91 0.53
N LEU A 61 -9.47 1.71 0.92
CA LEU A 61 -8.50 1.34 1.95
C LEU A 61 -9.10 1.38 3.35
N ASN A 62 -9.96 2.35 3.60
CA ASN A 62 -10.75 2.42 4.84
C ASN A 62 -11.60 1.16 5.01
N ASP A 63 -12.14 0.64 3.92
CA ASP A 63 -12.92 -0.58 3.91
C ASP A 63 -12.13 -1.77 4.49
N VAL A 64 -10.83 -1.88 4.22
CA VAL A 64 -9.96 -2.97 4.70
C VAL A 64 -9.01 -2.56 5.83
N GLN A 65 -9.35 -1.50 6.58
CA GLN A 65 -8.50 -0.91 7.62
C GLN A 65 -7.96 -1.95 8.62
N GLU A 66 -8.80 -2.89 9.05
CA GLU A 66 -8.48 -3.95 10.01
C GLU A 66 -7.42 -4.95 9.51
N TRP A 67 -7.14 -4.97 8.20
CA TRP A 67 -6.19 -5.86 7.54
C TRP A 67 -4.92 -5.14 7.06
N LEU A 68 -4.84 -3.81 7.20
CA LEU A 68 -3.68 -3.04 6.73
C LEU A 68 -2.38 -3.43 7.43
N TRP A 69 -2.44 -3.92 8.67
CA TRP A 69 -1.30 -4.50 9.39
C TRP A 69 -0.60 -5.66 8.64
N ALA A 70 -1.36 -6.40 7.83
CA ALA A 70 -0.79 -7.46 7.01
C ALA A 70 -0.05 -6.86 5.81
N CYS A 71 -0.50 -5.70 5.33
CA CYS A 71 0.02 -5.03 4.14
C CYS A 71 1.22 -4.11 4.42
N GLY A 72 1.35 -3.61 5.65
CA GLY A 72 2.42 -2.70 6.07
C GLY A 72 2.37 -2.41 7.56
N ARG A 73 3.37 -1.67 8.06
CA ARG A 73 3.47 -1.33 9.49
C ARG A 73 2.88 0.06 9.75
N PRO A 74 2.26 0.30 10.93
CA PRO A 74 1.72 1.61 11.30
C PRO A 74 2.85 2.57 11.71
N MET A 75 3.60 3.00 10.71
CA MET A 75 4.74 3.90 10.79
C MET A 75 4.71 4.84 9.58
N PRO A 76 5.24 6.07 9.70
CA PRO A 76 5.42 6.96 8.56
C PRO A 76 6.24 6.30 7.44
N PRO A 77 6.06 6.72 6.17
CA PRO A 77 6.85 6.20 5.06
C PRO A 77 8.33 6.56 5.23
N ARG A 78 9.21 5.78 4.59
CA ARG A 78 10.63 6.15 4.55
C ARG A 78 10.87 7.30 3.58
N PRO A 79 11.86 8.18 3.81
CA PRO A 79 12.18 9.29 2.91
C PRO A 79 12.55 8.85 1.49
N LEU A 80 12.41 9.75 0.51
CA LEU A 80 12.58 9.46 -0.91
C LEU A 80 13.98 8.94 -1.28
N HIS A 81 15.04 9.49 -0.70
CA HIS A 81 16.41 9.01 -0.92
C HIS A 81 16.56 7.56 -0.44
N HIS A 82 15.89 7.18 0.65
CA HIS A 82 15.90 5.82 1.13
C HIS A 82 15.07 4.91 0.23
N GLN A 83 13.99 5.39 -0.42
CA GLN A 83 13.28 4.63 -1.45
C GLN A 83 14.23 4.27 -2.60
N ARG A 84 15.03 5.23 -3.08
CA ARG A 84 16.07 4.99 -4.10
C ARG A 84 17.14 4.01 -3.61
N LEU A 85 17.56 4.13 -2.34
CA LEU A 85 18.58 3.24 -1.73
C LEU A 85 18.14 1.77 -1.75
N ILE A 86 16.86 1.49 -1.51
CA ILE A 86 16.30 0.13 -1.59
C ILE A 86 15.85 -0.25 -3.01
N SER A 87 16.39 0.45 -4.02
CA SER A 87 16.13 0.22 -5.45
C SER A 87 14.66 0.32 -5.83
N ARG A 88 13.89 1.22 -5.20
CA ARG A 88 12.54 1.55 -5.66
C ARG A 88 12.55 2.72 -6.62
N GLU A 89 11.96 2.48 -7.78
CA GLU A 89 11.56 3.47 -8.77
C GLU A 89 10.32 4.22 -8.26
N ILE A 90 10.35 5.55 -8.36
CA ILE A 90 9.24 6.41 -8.00
C ILE A 90 8.37 6.59 -9.24
N VAL A 91 7.10 6.18 -9.15
CA VAL A 91 6.14 6.25 -10.26
C VAL A 91 4.99 7.18 -9.87
N ILE A 92 4.71 8.17 -10.72
CA ILE A 92 3.61 9.11 -10.53
C ILE A 92 2.27 8.38 -10.71
N SER A 93 1.31 8.67 -9.82
CA SER A 93 -0.07 8.19 -9.95
C SER A 93 -1.02 9.21 -9.34
N GLU A 94 -1.93 9.76 -10.15
CA GLU A 94 -2.95 10.71 -9.66
C GLU A 94 -4.00 10.07 -8.73
N LEU A 95 -4.03 8.75 -8.61
CA LEU A 95 -4.96 8.06 -7.69
C LEU A 95 -4.44 8.15 -6.25
N SER A 96 -5.18 8.84 -5.37
CA SER A 96 -4.89 8.92 -3.92
C SER A 96 -4.85 7.55 -3.24
N GLU A 97 -5.64 6.60 -3.73
CA GLU A 97 -5.63 5.21 -3.30
C GLU A 97 -4.28 4.50 -3.49
N LEU A 98 -3.51 4.88 -4.52
CA LEU A 98 -2.22 4.29 -4.80
C LEU A 98 -1.07 5.01 -4.10
N HIS A 99 -1.31 6.18 -3.50
CA HIS A 99 -0.27 6.91 -2.80
C HIS A 99 0.35 6.05 -1.67
N MET A 100 1.69 5.93 -1.71
CA MET A 100 2.54 5.06 -0.86
C MET A 100 2.33 3.55 -1.00
N ILE A 101 1.60 3.11 -2.03
CA ILE A 101 1.53 1.69 -2.37
C ILE A 101 2.74 1.32 -3.20
N TRP A 102 3.35 0.18 -2.90
CA TRP A 102 4.49 -0.31 -3.65
C TRP A 102 4.27 -1.74 -4.17
N TRP A 103 4.86 -2.01 -5.33
CA TRP A 103 4.82 -3.30 -6.00
C TRP A 103 6.19 -3.57 -6.64
N ARG A 104 6.78 -4.74 -6.34
CA ARG A 104 8.13 -5.12 -6.78
C ARG A 104 9.15 -4.02 -6.44
N ASN A 105 9.74 -3.39 -7.43
CA ASN A 105 10.72 -2.32 -7.33
C ASN A 105 10.12 -0.93 -7.58
N ARG A 106 8.80 -0.74 -7.46
CA ARG A 106 8.15 0.55 -7.73
C ARG A 106 7.30 0.99 -6.56
N ILE A 107 7.30 2.29 -6.28
CA ILE A 107 6.39 2.94 -5.35
C ILE A 107 5.57 3.98 -6.09
N PHE A 108 4.26 3.94 -5.90
CA PHE A 108 3.32 4.87 -6.50
C PHE A 108 3.13 6.08 -5.58
N LEU A 109 3.34 7.28 -6.09
CA LEU A 109 3.17 8.52 -5.36
C LEU A 109 2.31 9.48 -6.19
N LYS A 110 1.20 9.95 -5.60
CA LYS A 110 0.44 11.09 -6.12
C LYS A 110 1.21 12.38 -5.84
N PRO A 111 1.54 13.22 -6.85
CA PRO A 111 2.13 14.54 -6.67
C PRO A 111 1.28 15.39 -5.73
N ILE A 112 1.89 16.34 -5.03
CA ILE A 112 1.10 17.27 -4.20
C ILE A 112 0.31 18.20 -5.12
N PRO A 113 -1.04 18.18 -5.09
CA PRO A 113 -1.83 19.15 -5.83
C PRO A 113 -1.61 20.55 -5.28
N ALA A 114 -1.49 21.55 -6.16
CA ALA A 114 -1.22 22.94 -5.76
C ALA A 114 -2.28 23.46 -4.77
N TYR A 115 -3.56 23.16 -4.98
CA TYR A 115 -4.63 23.55 -4.07
C TYR A 115 -4.48 23.02 -2.63
N LEU A 116 -3.72 21.94 -2.39
CA LEU A 116 -3.44 21.46 -1.02
C LEU A 116 -2.34 22.27 -0.32
N LEU A 117 -1.58 23.08 -1.05
CA LEU A 117 -0.53 23.96 -0.55
C LEU A 117 -0.99 25.42 -0.36
N ASP A 118 -2.27 25.69 -0.65
CA ASP A 118 -2.88 27.01 -0.47
C ASP A 118 -3.78 27.05 0.78
N PRO A 119 -3.49 27.88 1.80
CA PRO A 119 -4.26 27.86 3.04
C PRO A 119 -5.70 28.38 2.88
N ASP A 120 -5.98 29.26 1.92
CA ASP A 120 -7.30 29.83 1.70
C ASP A 120 -8.25 28.84 1.02
N PHE A 121 -7.70 27.97 0.16
CA PHE A 121 -8.39 26.82 -0.39
C PHE A 121 -8.85 25.85 0.71
N TRP A 122 -8.03 25.64 1.74
CA TRP A 122 -8.40 24.80 2.88
C TRP A 122 -9.59 25.38 3.64
N VAL A 123 -9.57 26.69 3.93
CA VAL A 123 -10.67 27.37 4.64
C VAL A 123 -11.96 27.28 3.81
N SER A 124 -11.85 27.49 2.49
CA SER A 124 -13.01 27.61 1.61
C SER A 124 -13.64 26.27 1.20
N ASN A 125 -12.84 25.20 1.03
CA ASN A 125 -13.32 23.96 0.39
C ASN A 125 -13.08 22.67 1.20
N ILE A 126 -12.21 22.67 2.22
CA ILE A 126 -11.81 21.44 2.94
C ILE A 126 -12.27 21.44 4.40
N SER A 127 -12.04 22.54 5.12
CA SER A 127 -12.13 22.60 6.59
C SER A 127 -13.54 22.30 7.12
N ASP A 128 -14.56 22.62 6.33
CA ASP A 128 -15.95 22.33 6.69
C ASP A 128 -16.25 20.83 6.72
N THR A 129 -15.49 19.98 6.05
CA THR A 129 -15.71 18.51 6.09
C THR A 129 -15.21 17.85 7.37
N ALA A 130 -14.48 18.58 8.22
CA ALA A 130 -13.82 18.00 9.38
C ALA A 130 -14.78 17.47 10.46
N HIS A 131 -16.04 17.90 10.44
CA HIS A 131 -17.07 17.40 11.36
C HIS A 131 -17.66 16.04 10.93
N LEU A 132 -17.45 15.62 9.68
CA LEU A 132 -17.97 14.36 9.15
C LEU A 132 -17.14 13.18 9.65
N GLU A 133 -17.73 11.98 9.73
CA GLU A 133 -16.93 10.78 9.97
C GLU A 133 -16.06 10.42 8.76
N VAL A 134 -14.94 9.71 8.99
CA VAL A 134 -14.06 9.25 7.90
C VAL A 134 -14.78 8.32 6.93
N THR A 135 -15.79 7.59 7.41
CA THR A 135 -16.67 6.75 6.60
C THR A 135 -17.70 7.54 5.77
N GLU A 136 -17.92 8.81 6.10
CA GLU A 136 -18.90 9.72 5.48
C GLU A 136 -18.24 10.76 4.56
N GLY A 137 -16.97 10.57 4.20
CA GLY A 137 -16.28 11.48 3.27
C GLY A 137 -15.57 12.64 3.95
N ASN A 138 -15.01 12.47 5.16
CA ASN A 138 -14.14 13.47 5.77
C ASN A 138 -12.85 13.70 4.93
N ILE A 139 -12.90 14.73 4.08
CA ILE A 139 -11.83 15.14 3.18
C ILE A 139 -10.69 15.78 3.97
N ASP A 140 -10.99 16.60 4.99
CA ASP A 140 -10.00 17.23 5.87
C ASP A 140 -9.02 16.19 6.46
N ALA A 141 -9.55 15.09 7.01
CA ALA A 141 -8.74 14.03 7.60
C ALA A 141 -7.84 13.34 6.56
N SER A 142 -8.33 13.21 5.31
CA SER A 142 -7.59 12.60 4.21
C SER A 142 -6.49 13.53 3.68
N ALA A 143 -6.80 14.82 3.51
CA ALA A 143 -5.85 15.85 3.10
C ALA A 143 -4.74 16.05 4.14
N ARG A 144 -5.06 16.07 5.44
CA ARG A 144 -4.05 16.19 6.52
C ARG A 144 -3.13 14.98 6.55
N GLY A 145 -3.68 13.79 6.35
CA GLY A 145 -2.91 12.56 6.25
C GLY A 145 -1.95 12.55 5.05
N PHE A 146 -2.41 13.08 3.93
CA PHE A 146 -1.62 13.24 2.71
C PHE A 146 -0.47 14.24 2.87
N LEU A 147 -0.69 15.39 3.49
CA LEU A 147 0.42 16.32 3.79
C LEU A 147 1.40 15.72 4.80
N PHE A 148 0.89 14.98 5.79
CA PHE A 148 1.73 14.28 6.76
C PHE A 148 2.61 13.20 6.12
N SER A 149 2.12 12.46 5.12
CA SER A 149 2.96 11.50 4.41
C SER A 149 4.11 12.20 3.67
N TYR A 150 3.85 13.34 3.05
CA TYR A 150 4.89 14.11 2.36
C TYR A 150 5.92 14.73 3.30
N ALA A 151 5.50 15.19 4.48
CA ALA A 151 6.43 15.61 5.54
C ALA A 151 7.45 14.51 5.90
N ALA A 152 7.03 13.23 5.87
CA ALA A 152 7.91 12.09 6.11
C ALA A 152 8.72 11.66 4.88
N LEU A 153 8.16 11.79 3.66
CA LEU A 153 8.85 11.46 2.41
C LEU A 153 9.98 12.47 2.10
N ILE A 154 9.76 13.75 2.39
CA ILE A 154 10.66 14.87 2.06
C ILE A 154 11.29 15.42 3.33
N ALA A 155 12.14 14.62 3.97
CA ALA A 155 12.78 14.97 5.23
C ALA A 155 14.07 15.79 5.04
N TYR A 156 14.84 15.49 4.00
CA TYR A 156 16.14 16.11 3.74
C TYR A 156 16.14 16.92 2.43
N LYS A 157 17.13 17.82 2.29
CA LYS A 157 17.33 18.60 1.05
C LYS A 157 17.56 17.70 -0.18
N SER A 158 18.17 16.53 0.02
CA SER A 158 18.31 15.50 -1.02
C SER A 158 16.95 14.94 -1.45
N ASP A 159 16.04 14.68 -0.52
CA ASP A 159 14.67 14.24 -0.81
C ASP A 159 13.90 15.31 -1.57
N PHE A 160 14.06 16.57 -1.16
CA PHE A 160 13.42 17.69 -1.84
C PHE A 160 13.85 17.77 -3.31
N ARG A 161 15.14 17.61 -3.58
CA ARG A 161 15.64 17.54 -4.97
C ARG A 161 15.05 16.36 -5.73
N ILE A 162 14.96 15.17 -5.10
CA ILE A 162 14.33 13.99 -5.74
C ILE A 162 12.85 14.25 -6.02
N ALA A 163 12.14 14.91 -5.11
CA ALA A 163 10.74 15.26 -5.28
C ALA A 163 10.53 16.20 -6.48
N LYS A 164 11.39 17.22 -6.63
CA LYS A 164 11.37 18.13 -7.80
C LYS A 164 11.73 17.40 -9.09
N GLU A 165 12.76 16.55 -9.08
CA GLU A 165 13.17 15.72 -10.23
C GLU A 165 12.03 14.85 -10.77
N HIS A 166 11.17 14.34 -9.88
CA HIS A 166 10.05 13.47 -10.24
C HIS A 166 8.70 14.22 -10.33
N GLY A 167 8.70 15.57 -10.31
CA GLY A 167 7.47 16.36 -10.40
C GLY A 167 6.46 16.12 -9.27
N LEU A 168 6.93 15.70 -8.09
CA LEU A 168 6.06 15.44 -6.92
C LEU A 168 5.66 16.72 -6.18
N LEU A 169 6.40 17.81 -6.40
CA LEU A 169 6.14 19.14 -5.85
C LEU A 169 6.01 20.15 -6.99
N PRO A 170 5.11 21.15 -6.87
CA PRO A 170 5.05 22.26 -7.81
C PRO A 170 6.38 23.00 -7.93
N GLU A 171 6.66 23.61 -9.08
CA GLU A 171 7.93 24.27 -9.39
C GLU A 171 8.20 25.48 -8.49
N GLU A 172 7.16 26.14 -8.02
CA GLU A 172 7.15 27.34 -7.19
C GLU A 172 7.66 27.06 -5.78
N VAL A 173 7.45 25.84 -5.27
CA VAL A 173 7.83 25.48 -3.90
C VAL A 173 9.35 25.48 -3.77
N THR A 174 9.84 26.27 -2.80
CA THR A 174 11.25 26.35 -2.39
C THR A 174 11.55 25.46 -1.18
N TRP A 175 12.82 25.15 -0.93
CA TRP A 175 13.22 24.36 0.25
C TRP A 175 12.88 25.05 1.58
N GLU A 176 13.06 26.38 1.65
CA GLU A 176 12.74 27.15 2.86
C GLU A 176 11.23 27.19 3.10
N GLY A 177 10.42 27.40 2.04
CA GLY A 177 8.96 27.31 2.12
C GLY A 177 8.49 25.92 2.55
N TRP A 178 9.08 24.86 1.98
CA TRP A 178 8.77 23.47 2.36
C TRP A 178 9.07 23.18 3.83
N LYS A 179 10.21 23.66 4.37
CA LYS A 179 10.54 23.52 5.80
C LYS A 179 9.52 24.22 6.68
N ALA A 180 9.14 25.45 6.35
CA ALA A 180 8.19 26.24 7.12
C ALA A 180 6.79 25.58 7.13
N LEU A 181 6.32 25.13 5.96
CA LEU A 181 5.06 24.39 5.84
C LEU A 181 5.10 23.08 6.63
N THR A 182 6.18 22.31 6.49
CA THR A 182 6.34 21.02 7.18
C THR A 182 6.35 21.20 8.70
N ALA A 183 7.01 22.25 9.21
CA ALA A 183 7.01 22.56 10.64
C ALA A 183 5.58 22.77 11.18
N GLN A 184 4.78 23.62 10.52
CA GLN A 184 3.40 23.88 10.94
C GLN A 184 2.49 22.65 10.82
N VAL A 185 2.64 21.86 9.75
CA VAL A 185 1.91 20.59 9.57
C VAL A 185 2.25 19.61 10.68
N LEU A 186 3.51 19.50 11.10
CA LEU A 186 3.94 18.58 12.15
C LEU A 186 3.56 19.07 13.56
N GLU A 187 3.60 20.38 13.82
CA GLU A 187 3.16 20.98 15.08
C GLU A 187 1.65 20.79 15.30
N SER A 188 0.85 20.94 14.25
CA SER A 188 -0.60 20.74 14.28
C SER A 188 -1.02 19.27 14.14
N HIS A 189 -0.08 18.37 13.85
CA HIS A 189 -0.39 16.97 13.54
C HIS A 189 -0.96 16.23 14.75
N ARG A 190 -2.10 15.58 14.53
CA ARG A 190 -2.68 14.63 15.48
C ARG A 190 -3.23 13.42 14.75
N TYR A 191 -2.87 12.23 15.22
CA TYR A 191 -3.30 10.97 14.60
C TYR A 191 -4.82 10.74 14.62
N ASP A 192 -5.53 11.33 15.59
CA ASP A 192 -6.99 11.26 15.71
C ASP A 192 -7.74 12.10 14.67
N ARG A 193 -7.07 13.10 14.08
CA ARG A 193 -7.62 13.95 13.01
C ARG A 193 -7.18 13.53 11.61
N VAL A 194 -6.45 12.44 11.50
CA VAL A 194 -5.91 11.95 10.23
C VAL A 194 -6.63 10.67 9.83
N ASN A 195 -6.96 10.56 8.55
CA ASN A 195 -7.60 9.38 8.02
C ASN A 195 -6.74 8.13 8.34
N PRO A 196 -7.33 7.06 8.89
CA PRO A 196 -6.61 5.88 9.39
C PRO A 196 -5.73 5.16 8.37
N ARG A 197 -5.97 5.36 7.07
CA ARG A 197 -5.05 4.93 6.02
C ARG A 197 -3.63 5.47 6.26
N TYR A 198 -3.48 6.75 6.59
CA TYR A 198 -2.19 7.42 6.72
C TYR A 198 -1.46 7.13 8.04
N TRP A 199 -2.05 6.34 8.94
CA TRP A 199 -1.29 5.73 10.05
C TRP A 199 -0.26 4.71 9.54
N TYR A 200 -0.52 4.17 8.35
CA TYR A 200 0.35 3.27 7.63
C TYR A 200 0.99 4.05 6.48
N GLY A 201 2.31 4.12 6.46
CA GLY A 201 3.04 4.69 5.33
C GLY A 201 3.01 3.73 4.14
N GLU A 202 4.07 2.94 4.00
CA GLU A 202 4.24 2.06 2.85
C GLU A 202 3.37 0.79 2.94
N LEU A 203 2.56 0.56 1.91
CA LEU A 203 1.69 -0.63 1.84
C LEU A 203 1.99 -1.47 0.61
N ARG A 204 2.15 -2.79 0.81
CA ARG A 204 2.53 -3.72 -0.26
C ARG A 204 1.29 -4.15 -1.05
N LEU A 205 1.26 -3.83 -2.35
CA LEU A 205 0.14 -4.15 -3.23
C LEU A 205 -0.14 -5.66 -3.31
N SER A 206 0.88 -6.52 -3.23
CA SER A 206 0.69 -7.97 -3.29
C SER A 206 -0.09 -8.52 -2.11
N ARG A 207 0.09 -7.94 -0.93
CA ARG A 207 -0.65 -8.35 0.27
C ARG A 207 -2.05 -7.74 0.26
N LEU A 208 -2.17 -6.51 -0.22
CA LEU A 208 -3.45 -5.86 -0.39
C LEU A 208 -4.36 -6.61 -1.39
N ASN A 209 -3.82 -7.07 -2.52
CA ASN A 209 -4.55 -7.93 -3.46
C ASN A 209 -5.06 -9.20 -2.79
N LYS A 210 -4.25 -9.85 -1.95
CA LYS A 210 -4.66 -11.05 -1.19
C LYS A 210 -5.76 -10.74 -0.17
N VAL A 211 -5.65 -9.63 0.55
CA VAL A 211 -6.70 -9.17 1.49
C VAL A 211 -8.02 -8.94 0.75
N TYR A 212 -7.99 -8.28 -0.41
CA TYR A 212 -9.20 -8.08 -1.21
C TYR A 212 -9.78 -9.37 -1.78
N ALA A 213 -8.93 -10.26 -2.27
CA ALA A 213 -9.35 -11.56 -2.78
C ALA A 213 -10.04 -12.39 -1.68
N LEU A 214 -9.46 -12.43 -0.47
CA LEU A 214 -10.00 -13.18 0.66
C LEU A 214 -11.27 -12.55 1.25
N ARG A 215 -11.32 -11.21 1.36
CA ARG A 215 -12.36 -10.52 2.14
C ARG A 215 -13.56 -10.07 1.30
N LYS A 216 -13.35 -9.76 0.02
CA LYS A 216 -14.42 -9.28 -0.88
C LYS A 216 -14.80 -10.34 -1.93
N GLY A 217 -14.22 -11.54 -1.88
CA GLY A 217 -14.55 -12.65 -2.78
C GLY A 217 -14.10 -12.44 -4.24
N TYR A 218 -13.40 -11.34 -4.54
CA TYR A 218 -12.90 -11.04 -5.87
C TYR A 218 -11.59 -11.79 -6.16
N LEU A 219 -11.65 -13.13 -6.23
CA LEU A 219 -10.49 -13.98 -6.53
C LEU A 219 -9.76 -13.56 -7.83
N LEU A 220 -10.49 -12.95 -8.78
CA LEU A 220 -9.96 -12.53 -10.08
C LEU A 220 -9.72 -11.02 -10.22
N ARG A 221 -10.19 -10.19 -9.27
CA ARG A 221 -10.13 -8.72 -9.37
C ARG A 221 -9.51 -8.14 -8.10
N GLY A 222 -8.19 -8.01 -8.11
CA GLY A 222 -7.41 -7.45 -7.00
C GLY A 222 -7.69 -5.96 -6.72
N TYR A 223 -6.91 -5.39 -5.80
CA TYR A 223 -7.06 -4.00 -5.37
C TYR A 223 -6.76 -2.96 -6.46
N SER A 224 -5.84 -3.24 -7.39
CA SER A 224 -5.59 -2.32 -8.51
C SER A 224 -5.44 -3.10 -9.81
N ARG A 225 -6.05 -2.58 -10.89
CA ARG A 225 -5.89 -3.11 -12.26
C ARG A 225 -4.45 -2.96 -12.77
N VAL A 226 -3.69 -2.00 -12.24
CA VAL A 226 -2.31 -1.69 -12.64
C VAL A 226 -1.35 -2.89 -12.51
N ALA A 227 -1.63 -3.82 -11.59
CA ALA A 227 -0.82 -5.03 -11.40
C ALA A 227 -1.58 -6.35 -11.66
N SER A 228 -2.84 -6.29 -12.11
CA SER A 228 -3.72 -7.47 -12.20
C SER A 228 -3.16 -8.53 -13.16
N HIS A 229 -2.52 -8.12 -14.25
CA HIS A 229 -1.94 -9.03 -15.24
C HIS A 229 -0.72 -9.82 -14.72
N THR A 230 -0.04 -9.33 -13.69
CA THR A 230 1.17 -9.99 -13.13
C THR A 230 0.88 -11.00 -12.02
N VAL A 231 -0.31 -10.96 -11.40
CA VAL A 231 -0.64 -11.83 -10.25
C VAL A 231 -0.70 -13.31 -10.66
N TYR A 232 -1.25 -13.60 -11.86
CA TYR A 232 -1.35 -14.97 -12.36
C TYR A 232 0.01 -15.50 -12.81
N GLY A 233 0.80 -14.67 -13.51
CA GLY A 233 2.14 -15.03 -13.96
C GLY A 233 3.08 -15.37 -12.81
N ASP A 234 3.06 -14.59 -11.73
CA ASP A 234 3.92 -14.82 -10.56
C ASP A 234 3.48 -16.08 -9.77
N LEU A 235 2.17 -16.28 -9.55
CA LEU A 235 1.67 -17.49 -8.88
C LEU A 235 1.96 -18.77 -9.66
N ILE A 236 1.81 -18.74 -10.98
CA ILE A 236 2.14 -19.91 -11.82
C ILE A 236 3.64 -20.12 -11.82
N ARG A 237 4.45 -19.09 -12.09
CA ARG A 237 5.90 -19.26 -12.19
C ARG A 237 6.54 -19.74 -10.89
N ASP A 238 6.11 -19.20 -9.75
CA ASP A 238 6.67 -19.57 -8.45
C ASP A 238 6.23 -20.99 -8.02
N ASN A 239 4.98 -21.37 -8.31
CA ASN A 239 4.47 -22.70 -7.95
C ASN A 239 4.84 -23.78 -8.98
N PHE A 240 5.13 -23.42 -10.23
CA PHE A 240 5.46 -24.39 -11.29
C PHE A 240 6.73 -25.15 -10.97
N SER A 241 7.73 -24.49 -10.37
CA SER A 241 8.98 -25.13 -9.96
C SER A 241 8.73 -26.23 -8.91
N VAL A 242 7.85 -25.94 -7.95
CA VAL A 242 7.46 -26.89 -6.89
C VAL A 242 6.60 -28.02 -7.48
N LEU A 243 5.63 -27.68 -8.33
CA LEU A 243 4.76 -28.66 -8.99
C LEU A 243 5.57 -29.61 -9.88
N ALA A 244 6.53 -29.07 -10.65
CA ALA A 244 7.44 -29.83 -11.49
C ALA A 244 8.36 -30.74 -10.67
N ALA A 245 8.86 -30.28 -9.52
CA ALA A 245 9.65 -31.12 -8.62
C ALA A 245 8.83 -32.28 -8.05
N VAL A 246 7.58 -32.03 -7.62
CA VAL A 246 6.66 -33.08 -7.14
C VAL A 246 6.32 -34.06 -8.25
N LEU A 247 5.98 -33.57 -9.44
CA LEU A 247 5.69 -34.43 -10.60
C LEU A 247 6.90 -35.26 -11.02
N GLY A 248 8.09 -34.64 -11.09
CA GLY A 248 9.34 -35.34 -11.38
C GLY A 248 9.63 -36.44 -10.36
N TYR A 249 9.40 -36.16 -9.08
CA TYR A 249 9.51 -37.16 -8.02
C TYR A 249 8.55 -38.34 -8.21
N VAL A 250 7.27 -38.05 -8.48
CA VAL A 250 6.24 -39.07 -8.73
C VAL A 250 6.61 -39.94 -9.94
N VAL A 251 7.10 -39.33 -11.03
CA VAL A 251 7.55 -40.06 -12.22
C VAL A 251 8.74 -40.96 -11.90
N ILE A 252 9.74 -40.48 -11.15
CA ILE A 252 10.89 -41.30 -10.74
C ILE A 252 10.43 -42.48 -9.87
N ALA A 253 9.51 -42.26 -8.91
CA ALA A 253 8.97 -43.32 -8.08
C ALA A 253 8.18 -44.36 -8.90
N LEU A 254 7.32 -43.90 -9.82
CA LEU A 254 6.53 -44.79 -10.68
C LEU A 254 7.40 -45.60 -11.65
N THR A 255 8.44 -44.98 -12.22
CA THR A 255 9.38 -45.68 -13.13
C THR A 255 10.20 -46.73 -12.37
N ALA A 256 10.68 -46.43 -11.16
CA ALA A 256 11.36 -47.40 -10.31
C ALA A 256 10.45 -48.61 -9.99
N MET A 257 9.16 -48.36 -9.69
CA MET A 257 8.17 -49.41 -9.46
C MET A 257 7.90 -50.25 -10.72
N GLN A 258 7.76 -49.61 -11.88
CA GLN A 258 7.56 -50.29 -13.17
C GLN A 258 8.74 -51.18 -13.54
N VAL A 259 9.98 -50.72 -13.29
CA VAL A 259 11.20 -51.51 -13.54
C VAL A 259 11.27 -52.73 -12.62
N GLY A 260 10.90 -52.58 -11.33
CA GLY A 260 10.88 -53.69 -10.39
C GLY A 260 9.88 -54.80 -10.75
N LEU A 261 8.71 -54.42 -11.29
CA LEU A 261 7.66 -55.37 -11.71
C LEU A 261 7.95 -56.07 -13.04
N GLY A 262 8.89 -55.57 -13.84
CA GLY A 262 9.18 -56.05 -15.21
C GLY A 262 10.33 -57.06 -15.34
N VAL A 263 10.95 -57.50 -14.26
CA VAL A 263 12.13 -58.40 -14.30
C VAL A 263 11.83 -59.74 -13.62
N ASP A 264 11.59 -60.78 -14.43
CA ASP A 264 11.15 -62.10 -13.97
C ASP A 264 12.10 -62.76 -12.94
N ARG A 265 13.43 -62.55 -13.06
CA ARG A 265 14.44 -63.05 -12.11
C ARG A 265 14.39 -62.41 -10.71
N LEU A 266 13.77 -61.23 -10.61
CA LEU A 266 13.67 -60.45 -9.37
C LEU A 266 12.30 -60.63 -8.71
N VAL A 267 11.28 -61.00 -9.49
CA VAL A 267 9.94 -61.33 -9.00
C VAL A 267 9.96 -62.58 -8.13
N GLU A 268 10.80 -63.58 -8.40
CA GLU A 268 10.83 -64.81 -7.61
C GLU A 268 11.71 -64.74 -6.34
N ASN A 269 12.49 -63.67 -6.14
CA ASN A 269 13.41 -63.54 -5.01
C ASN A 269 12.77 -62.78 -3.83
N GLN A 270 12.46 -63.50 -2.75
CA GLN A 270 11.85 -62.95 -1.53
C GLN A 270 12.66 -61.83 -0.89
N ALA A 271 13.99 -61.94 -0.84
CA ALA A 271 14.85 -60.90 -0.27
C ALA A 271 14.80 -59.60 -1.10
N PHE A 272 14.64 -59.72 -2.42
CA PHE A 272 14.48 -58.57 -3.29
C PHE A 272 13.09 -57.92 -3.15
N GLN A 273 12.04 -58.72 -2.99
CA GLN A 273 10.69 -58.21 -2.73
C GLN A 273 10.61 -57.42 -1.41
N ASP A 274 11.21 -57.94 -0.33
CA ASP A 274 11.21 -57.28 0.97
C ASP A 274 11.97 -55.94 0.94
N VAL A 275 13.14 -55.90 0.30
CA VAL A 275 13.92 -54.67 0.12
C VAL A 275 13.18 -53.67 -0.77
N SER A 276 12.54 -54.14 -1.84
CA SER A 276 11.78 -53.29 -2.76
C SER A 276 10.53 -52.71 -2.10
N TYR A 277 9.83 -53.49 -1.26
CA TYR A 277 8.71 -53.02 -0.46
C TYR A 277 9.17 -51.94 0.54
N GLY A 278 10.22 -52.22 1.30
CA GLY A 278 10.80 -51.26 2.25
C GLY A 278 11.23 -49.96 1.59
N LEU A 279 11.90 -50.03 0.43
CA LEU A 279 12.31 -48.86 -0.35
C LEU A 279 11.09 -48.09 -0.87
N THR A 280 10.07 -48.77 -1.40
CA THR A 280 8.85 -48.14 -1.90
C THR A 280 8.11 -47.39 -0.79
N VAL A 281 7.92 -48.04 0.36
CA VAL A 281 7.30 -47.42 1.53
C VAL A 281 8.14 -46.23 2.03
N PHE A 282 9.46 -46.35 2.09
CA PHE A 282 10.36 -45.26 2.47
C PHE A 282 10.25 -44.07 1.51
N THR A 283 10.27 -44.31 0.20
CA THR A 283 10.12 -43.26 -0.82
C THR A 283 8.74 -42.59 -0.77
N LEU A 284 7.66 -43.29 -0.44
CA LEU A 284 6.35 -42.65 -0.30
C LEU A 284 6.24 -41.82 1.00
N ILE A 285 6.76 -42.34 2.11
CA ILE A 285 6.57 -41.74 3.44
C ILE A 285 7.51 -40.56 3.68
N VAL A 286 8.78 -40.65 3.27
CA VAL A 286 9.80 -39.62 3.57
C VAL A 286 9.44 -38.24 3.01
N PRO A 287 8.98 -38.08 1.75
CA PRO A 287 8.55 -36.80 1.22
C PRO A 287 7.30 -36.26 1.92
N LEU A 288 6.37 -37.13 2.34
CA LEU A 288 5.19 -36.72 3.09
C LEU A 288 5.56 -36.19 4.48
N ILE A 289 6.45 -36.87 5.20
CA ILE A 289 6.98 -36.41 6.48
C ILE A 289 7.76 -35.10 6.29
N GLY A 290 8.60 -35.02 5.25
CA GLY A 290 9.35 -33.81 4.92
C GLY A 290 8.44 -32.62 4.63
N ALA A 291 7.40 -32.83 3.82
CA ALA A 291 6.39 -31.81 3.51
C ALA A 291 5.63 -31.36 4.76
N LEU A 292 5.24 -32.30 5.63
CA LEU A 292 4.58 -32.01 6.90
C LEU A 292 5.50 -31.20 7.83
N PHE A 293 6.79 -31.55 7.92
CA PHE A 293 7.76 -30.84 8.72
C PHE A 293 7.98 -29.40 8.20
N ILE A 294 8.16 -29.23 6.89
CA ILE A 294 8.28 -27.91 6.25
C ILE A 294 7.01 -27.09 6.52
N PHE A 295 5.83 -27.70 6.38
CA PHE A 295 4.56 -27.04 6.66
C PHE A 295 4.47 -26.57 8.11
N LEU A 296 4.77 -27.43 9.08
CA LEU A 296 4.76 -27.09 10.51
C LEU A 296 5.77 -25.98 10.83
N PHE A 297 6.98 -26.06 10.28
CA PHE A 297 8.01 -25.05 10.47
C PHE A 297 7.57 -23.68 9.93
N VAL A 298 7.07 -23.64 8.69
CA VAL A 298 6.54 -22.40 8.08
C VAL A 298 5.32 -21.88 8.86
N PHE A 299 4.44 -22.76 9.31
CA PHE A 299 3.27 -22.41 10.10
C PHE A 299 3.66 -21.73 11.42
N VAL A 300 4.59 -22.31 12.17
CA VAL A 300 5.13 -21.71 13.42
C VAL A 300 5.76 -20.36 13.14
N MET A 301 6.56 -20.24 12.07
CA MET A 301 7.16 -18.97 11.67
C MET A 301 6.10 -17.90 11.34
N ILE A 302 5.04 -18.26 10.62
CA ILE A 302 3.92 -17.35 10.29
C ILE A 302 3.20 -16.91 11.56
N VAL A 303 2.85 -17.83 12.47
CA VAL A 303 2.16 -17.52 13.72
C VAL A 303 3.01 -16.62 14.62
N SER A 304 4.31 -16.91 14.73
CA SER A 304 5.25 -16.09 15.48
C SER A 304 5.34 -14.66 14.91
N ASN A 305 5.56 -14.53 13.60
CA ASN A 305 5.61 -13.24 12.92
C ASN A 305 4.29 -12.47 13.03
N TRP A 306 3.16 -13.17 12.97
CA TRP A 306 1.84 -12.59 13.14
C TRP A 306 1.67 -12.01 14.55
N ARG A 307 1.99 -12.78 15.59
CA ARG A 307 1.93 -12.32 16.99
C ARG A 307 2.79 -11.09 17.22
N VAL A 308 4.04 -11.09 16.74
CA VAL A 308 4.95 -9.94 16.87
C VAL A 308 4.39 -8.71 16.15
N THR A 309 3.88 -8.90 14.93
CA THR A 309 3.33 -7.80 14.13
C THR A 309 2.07 -7.20 14.77
N LYS A 310 1.16 -8.03 15.27
CA LYS A 310 -0.05 -7.58 15.97
C LYS A 310 0.26 -6.93 17.32
N ALA A 311 1.25 -7.43 18.06
CA ALA A 311 1.71 -6.80 19.28
C ALA A 311 2.31 -5.42 18.99
N PHE A 312 3.11 -5.29 17.94
CA PHE A 312 3.67 -4.01 17.49
C PHE A 312 2.57 -3.02 17.08
N GLU A 313 1.61 -3.46 16.25
CA GLU A 313 0.47 -2.64 15.82
C GLU A 313 -0.30 -2.12 17.05
N SER A 314 -0.65 -3.01 17.98
CA SER A 314 -1.38 -2.65 19.19
C SER A 314 -0.61 -1.63 20.05
N ARG A 315 0.71 -1.79 20.22
CA ARG A 315 1.55 -0.84 20.95
C ARG A 315 1.60 0.52 20.24
N ARG A 316 1.71 0.53 18.91
CA ARG A 316 1.74 1.76 18.11
C ARG A 316 0.40 2.49 18.15
N LEU A 317 -0.72 1.81 17.97
CA LEU A 317 -2.06 2.40 18.05
C LEU A 317 -2.30 3.03 19.43
N LYS A 318 -1.87 2.36 20.52
CA LYS A 318 -1.90 2.92 21.87
C LYS A 318 -1.06 4.19 22.00
N LYS A 319 0.16 4.21 21.47
CA LYS A 319 1.03 5.41 21.46
C LYS A 319 0.41 6.56 20.66
N MET A 320 -0.26 6.25 19.57
CA MET A 320 -0.96 7.23 18.71
C MET A 320 -2.31 7.67 19.30
N LYS A 321 -2.80 7.02 20.36
CA LYS A 321 -4.11 7.25 21.00
C LYS A 321 -5.30 7.10 20.05
N VAL A 322 -5.21 6.18 19.10
CA VAL A 322 -6.26 5.92 18.09
C VAL A 322 -6.81 4.49 18.18
N LYS A 323 -8.01 4.28 17.66
CA LYS A 323 -8.68 2.97 17.55
C LYS A 323 -8.94 2.63 16.09
N LEU A 324 -8.82 1.36 15.72
CA LEU A 324 -9.14 0.91 14.36
C LEU A 324 -10.60 1.23 14.01
N LEU A 325 -10.85 1.65 12.77
CA LEU A 325 -12.20 1.70 12.22
C LEU A 325 -12.75 0.27 12.19
N ARG A 326 -13.77 0.02 13.01
CA ARG A 326 -14.57 -1.20 12.95
C ARG A 326 -15.84 -0.85 12.20
N LYS A 327 -15.96 -1.33 10.96
CA LYS A 327 -17.24 -1.33 10.26
C LYS A 327 -18.13 -2.36 10.98
N LYS A 328 -19.31 -1.95 11.44
CA LYS A 328 -20.33 -2.87 11.96
C LYS A 328 -20.81 -3.81 10.87
#